data_AF-A0A139TRW2-F1
#
_entry.id   AF-A0A139TRW2-F1
#
_cell.length_a   1.000
_cell.length_b   1.000
_cell.length_c   1.000
_cell.angle_alpha   90.00
_cell.angle_beta   90.00
_cell.angle_gamma   90.00
#
_symmetry.space_group_name_H-M   'P 1'
#
loop_
_entity.id
_entity.type
_entity.pdbx_description
1 polymer ?
#
loop_
_entity_poly.entity_id
_entity_poly.type
_entity_poly.pdbx_seq_one_letter_code
_entity_poly.pdbx_strand_id
1 'polypeptide(L)'
;MLHGGDARHSRHDLFGMIRKVWLPVWAGLSLMLLIPSVMALLISPGGMNSIAAAVAVPHQECPLCGMTRGYAEMANGHVREAWEWNKGAPFWFSIGLLNGGAAVIYVLWVLMKRYREKDMDSGQRER
;
A
#
# COMPACT_ATOMS: atom_id res chain seq x y z
N MET A 1 27.91 -32.11 -20.30
CA MET A 1 27.61 -31.62 -18.94
C MET A 1 27.96 -30.12 -18.86
N LEU A 2 27.11 -29.20 -19.29
CA LEU A 2 27.40 -27.74 -19.23
C LEU A 2 26.18 -26.83 -18.92
N HIS A 3 25.03 -27.37 -18.50
CA HIS A 3 23.84 -26.53 -18.20
C HIS A 3 23.63 -26.16 -16.72
N GLY A 4 24.53 -26.56 -15.81
CA GLY A 4 24.34 -26.36 -14.37
C GLY A 4 24.82 -25.01 -13.79
N GLY A 5 25.74 -24.33 -14.47
CA GLY A 5 26.36 -23.08 -14.00
C GLY A 5 25.48 -21.84 -14.23
N ASP A 6 24.98 -21.69 -15.46
CA ASP A 6 24.17 -20.52 -15.86
C ASP A 6 22.86 -20.39 -15.09
N ALA A 7 22.18 -21.51 -14.81
CA ALA A 7 20.91 -21.50 -14.09
C ALA A 7 21.05 -21.14 -12.59
N ARG A 8 22.25 -21.26 -12.02
CA ARG A 8 22.53 -20.88 -10.62
C ARG A 8 22.91 -19.40 -10.53
N HIS A 9 23.70 -18.91 -11.49
CA HIS A 9 24.06 -17.49 -11.58
C HIS A 9 22.82 -16.63 -11.88
N SER A 10 22.01 -17.01 -12.88
CA SER A 10 20.77 -16.33 -13.24
C SER A 10 19.76 -16.24 -12.08
N ARG A 11 19.67 -17.27 -11.22
CA ARG A 11 18.79 -17.24 -10.03
C ARG A 11 19.29 -16.30 -8.94
N HIS A 12 20.60 -16.18 -8.74
CA HIS A 12 21.17 -15.25 -7.79
C HIS A 12 20.97 -13.79 -8.23
N ASP A 13 21.11 -13.52 -9.52
CA ASP A 13 20.89 -12.17 -10.09
C ASP A 13 19.41 -11.79 -10.07
N LEU A 14 18.51 -12.74 -10.40
CA LEU A 14 17.07 -12.57 -10.28
C LEU A 14 16.65 -12.25 -8.83
N PHE A 15 17.14 -13.03 -7.86
CA PHE A 15 16.86 -12.81 -6.45
C PHE A 15 17.43 -11.46 -5.96
N GLY A 16 18.61 -11.08 -6.45
CA GLY A 16 19.23 -9.79 -6.21
C GLY A 16 18.40 -8.62 -6.76
N MET A 17 17.91 -8.74 -7.98
CA MET A 17 17.07 -7.75 -8.66
C MET A 17 15.70 -7.60 -7.99
N ILE A 18 15.04 -8.72 -7.67
CA ILE A 18 13.77 -8.72 -6.94
C ILE A 18 13.93 -7.98 -5.62
N ARG A 19 14.98 -8.28 -4.84
CA ARG A 19 15.18 -7.67 -3.53
C ARG A 19 15.56 -6.19 -3.58
N LYS A 20 16.44 -5.80 -4.53
CA LYS A 20 17.02 -4.44 -4.57
C LYS A 20 16.17 -3.44 -5.36
N VAL A 21 15.39 -3.91 -6.33
CA VAL A 21 14.65 -3.04 -7.25
C VAL A 21 13.15 -3.28 -7.10
N TRP A 22 12.73 -4.53 -7.18
CA TRP A 22 11.30 -4.85 -7.23
C TRP A 22 10.58 -4.64 -5.89
N LEU A 23 11.17 -5.07 -4.77
CA LEU A 23 10.59 -4.86 -3.43
C LEU A 23 10.47 -3.37 -3.05
N PRO A 24 11.48 -2.50 -3.27
CA PRO A 24 11.33 -1.07 -3.04
C PRO A 24 10.26 -0.42 -3.94
N VAL A 25 10.21 -0.79 -5.22
CA VAL A 25 9.19 -0.27 -6.16
C VAL A 25 7.80 -0.73 -5.72
N TRP A 26 7.62 -2.00 -5.38
CA TRP A 26 6.38 -2.53 -4.83
C TRP A 26 5.97 -1.80 -3.54
N ALA A 27 6.91 -1.59 -2.61
CA ALA A 27 6.62 -0.88 -1.37
C ALA A 27 6.20 0.57 -1.64
N GLY A 28 6.90 1.27 -2.55
CA GLY A 28 6.56 2.63 -2.95
C GLY A 28 5.16 2.75 -3.57
N LEU A 29 4.84 1.88 -4.54
CA LEU A 29 3.51 1.84 -5.16
C LEU A 29 2.41 1.48 -4.16
N SER A 30 2.69 0.53 -3.26
CA SER A 30 1.75 0.11 -2.21
C SER A 30 1.48 1.23 -1.20
N LEU A 31 2.50 2.03 -0.86
CA LEU A 31 2.33 3.21 -0.02
C LEU A 31 1.49 4.30 -0.72
N MET A 32 1.67 4.53 -2.02
CA MET A 32 0.80 5.46 -2.77
C MET A 32 -0.66 5.00 -2.77
N LEU A 33 -0.91 3.71 -2.97
CA LEU A 33 -2.25 3.14 -2.95
C LEU A 33 -2.89 3.14 -1.56
N LEU A 34 -2.09 3.21 -0.49
CA LEU A 34 -2.58 3.30 0.88
C LEU A 34 -3.15 4.69 1.22
N ILE A 35 -2.67 5.75 0.57
CA ILE A 35 -3.07 7.15 0.82
C ILE A 35 -4.59 7.34 0.86
N PRO A 36 -5.39 6.94 -0.15
CA PRO A 36 -6.84 7.14 -0.13
C PRO A 36 -7.53 6.39 1.01
N SER A 37 -7.03 5.20 1.38
CA SER A 37 -7.59 4.40 2.49
C SER A 37 -7.31 5.06 3.84
N VAL A 38 -6.11 5.62 4.02
CA VAL A 38 -5.73 6.37 5.23
C VAL A 38 -6.48 7.69 5.31
N MET A 39 -6.62 8.41 4.20
CA MET A 39 -7.41 9.65 4.16
C MET A 39 -8.86 9.39 4.52
N ALA A 40 -9.45 8.28 4.07
CA ALA A 40 -10.80 7.90 4.46
C ALA A 40 -10.94 7.58 5.96
N LEU A 41 -9.89 7.06 6.60
CA LEU A 41 -9.86 6.82 8.05
C LEU A 41 -9.63 8.10 8.87
N LEU A 42 -8.88 9.06 8.34
CA LEU A 42 -8.50 10.27 9.06
C LEU A 42 -9.46 11.45 8.86
N ILE A 43 -10.17 11.51 7.73
CA ILE A 43 -11.10 12.60 7.40
C ILE A 43 -12.52 12.15 7.74
N SER A 44 -13.26 12.98 8.48
CA SER A 44 -14.65 12.67 8.81
C SER A 44 -15.51 12.49 7.55
N PRO A 45 -16.53 11.61 7.57
CA PRO A 45 -17.42 11.41 6.42
C PRO A 45 -18.09 12.73 5.98
N GLY A 46 -18.30 13.69 6.89
CA GLY A 46 -18.79 15.03 6.57
C GLY A 46 -17.82 15.85 5.70
N GLY A 47 -16.52 15.76 5.96
CA GLY A 47 -15.48 16.44 5.19
C GLY A 47 -15.24 15.80 3.81
N MET A 48 -15.39 14.47 3.70
CA MET A 48 -15.30 13.80 2.39
C MET A 48 -16.57 13.98 1.55
N ASN A 49 -17.74 14.02 2.18
CA ASN A 49 -19.01 14.19 1.49
C ASN A 49 -19.19 15.60 0.90
N SER A 50 -18.65 16.64 1.54
CA SER A 50 -18.66 18.00 0.98
C SER A 50 -17.77 18.14 -0.24
N ILE A 51 -16.60 17.49 -0.23
CA ILE A 51 -15.70 17.43 -1.39
C ILE A 51 -16.31 16.56 -2.49
N ALA A 52 -16.81 15.37 -2.15
CA ALA A 52 -17.44 14.47 -3.13
C ALA A 52 -18.67 15.10 -3.79
N ALA A 53 -19.50 15.85 -3.05
CA ALA A 53 -20.65 16.57 -3.59
C ALA A 53 -20.24 17.74 -4.50
N ALA A 54 -19.13 18.43 -4.20
CA ALA A 54 -18.63 19.53 -5.01
C ALA A 54 -18.06 19.07 -6.37
N VAL A 55 -17.58 17.83 -6.45
CA VAL A 55 -17.04 17.23 -7.69
C VAL A 55 -17.97 16.15 -8.27
N ALA A 56 -19.19 16.01 -7.72
CA ALA A 56 -20.16 15.02 -8.17
C ALA A 56 -20.72 15.42 -9.54
N VAL A 57 -20.16 14.83 -10.58
CA VAL A 57 -20.76 14.81 -11.92
C VAL A 57 -21.72 13.61 -11.97
N PRO A 58 -22.97 13.76 -12.48
CA PRO A 58 -23.93 12.66 -12.55
C PRO A 58 -23.50 11.64 -13.61
N HIS A 59 -23.12 10.44 -13.18
CA HIS A 59 -22.84 9.30 -14.05
C HIS A 59 -23.76 8.15 -13.66
N GLN A 60 -24.50 7.60 -14.62
CA GLN A 60 -25.44 6.49 -14.37
C GLN A 60 -24.74 5.12 -14.31
N GLU A 61 -23.55 4.96 -14.88
CA GLU A 61 -22.86 3.65 -14.98
C GLU A 61 -21.32 3.79 -14.95
N CYS A 62 -20.76 4.30 -13.86
CA CYS A 62 -19.30 4.36 -13.69
C CYS A 62 -18.83 3.46 -12.55
N PRO A 63 -17.93 2.48 -12.80
CA PRO A 63 -17.47 1.54 -11.79
C PRO A 63 -16.64 2.19 -10.67
N LEU A 64 -16.17 3.42 -10.88
CA LEU A 64 -15.44 4.24 -9.91
C LEU A 64 -16.33 5.28 -9.21
N CYS A 65 -17.56 5.51 -9.70
CA CYS A 65 -18.49 6.40 -9.01
C CYS A 65 -18.89 5.81 -7.66
N GLY A 66 -19.03 6.69 -6.67
CA GLY A 66 -19.32 6.28 -5.29
C GLY A 66 -18.14 5.65 -4.55
N MET A 67 -16.97 5.43 -5.18
CA MET A 67 -15.85 4.73 -4.53
C MET A 67 -15.28 5.50 -3.33
N THR A 68 -15.11 6.82 -3.45
CA THR A 68 -14.68 7.69 -2.33
C THR A 68 -15.66 7.63 -1.16
N ARG A 69 -16.96 7.63 -1.46
CA ARG A 69 -18.01 7.54 -0.44
C ARG A 69 -18.09 6.13 0.16
N GLY A 70 -17.92 5.09 -0.65
CA GLY A 70 -17.78 3.72 -0.17
C GLY A 70 -16.57 3.54 0.75
N TYR A 71 -15.44 4.18 0.45
CA TYR A 71 -14.25 4.19 1.32
C TYR A 71 -14.53 4.92 2.65
N ALA A 72 -15.29 6.01 2.61
CA ALA A 72 -15.74 6.71 3.80
C ALA A 72 -16.64 5.84 4.69
N GLU A 73 -17.64 5.18 4.11
CA GLU A 73 -18.52 4.28 4.86
C GLU A 73 -17.74 3.07 5.41
N MET A 74 -16.79 2.51 4.64
CA MET A 74 -15.88 1.46 5.12
C MET A 74 -15.06 1.91 6.33
N ALA A 75 -14.52 3.13 6.30
CA ALA A 75 -13.76 3.70 7.41
C ALA A 75 -14.60 3.91 8.69
N ASN A 76 -15.92 4.11 8.55
CA ASN A 76 -16.85 4.21 9.68
C ASN A 76 -17.40 2.84 10.14
N GLY A 77 -17.00 1.74 9.49
CA GLY A 77 -17.51 0.40 9.78
C GLY A 77 -18.87 0.07 9.16
N HIS A 78 -19.41 0.97 8.34
CA HIS A 78 -20.67 0.82 7.61
C HIS A 78 -20.47 0.05 6.29
N VAL A 79 -20.11 -1.23 6.41
CA VAL A 79 -19.73 -2.06 5.24
C VAL A 79 -20.91 -2.26 4.27
N ARG A 80 -22.14 -2.32 4.78
CA ARG A 80 -23.34 -2.53 3.95
C ARG A 80 -23.64 -1.30 3.11
N GLU A 81 -23.56 -0.12 3.72
CA GLU A 81 -23.74 1.17 3.08
C GLU A 81 -22.63 1.42 2.05
N ALA A 82 -21.38 1.04 2.37
CA ALA A 82 -20.27 1.09 1.42
C ALA A 82 -20.53 0.23 0.17
N TRP A 83 -21.11 -0.95 0.36
CA TRP A 83 -21.45 -1.88 -0.73
C TRP A 83 -22.56 -1.34 -1.63
N GLU A 84 -23.55 -0.63 -1.06
CA GLU A 84 -24.61 0.05 -1.79
C GLU A 84 -24.07 1.20 -2.66
N TRP A 85 -23.09 1.96 -2.14
CA TRP A 85 -22.42 3.02 -2.90
C TRP A 85 -21.53 2.50 -4.01
N ASN A 86 -20.74 1.45 -3.74
CA ASN A 86 -19.88 0.82 -4.72
C ASN A 86 -19.52 -0.60 -4.28
N LYS A 87 -19.97 -1.62 -5.01
CA LYS A 87 -19.69 -3.04 -4.70
C LYS A 87 -18.19 -3.37 -4.65
N GLY A 88 -17.36 -2.62 -5.38
CA GLY A 88 -15.91 -2.76 -5.38
C GLY A 88 -15.23 -2.06 -4.21
N ALA A 89 -15.86 -1.07 -3.56
CA ALA A 89 -15.22 -0.28 -2.52
C ALA A 89 -14.77 -1.13 -1.31
N PRO A 90 -15.59 -2.04 -0.74
CA PRO A 90 -15.16 -2.88 0.38
C PRO A 90 -13.96 -3.78 0.04
N PHE A 91 -13.94 -4.32 -1.18
CA PHE A 91 -12.87 -5.18 -1.65
C PHE A 91 -11.55 -4.40 -1.82
N TRP A 92 -11.58 -3.29 -2.55
CA TRP A 92 -10.38 -2.48 -2.82
C TRP A 92 -9.85 -1.78 -1.57
N PHE A 93 -10.71 -1.34 -0.66
CA PHE A 93 -10.32 -0.76 0.62
C PHE A 93 -9.55 -1.77 1.47
N SER A 94 -10.07 -3.00 1.58
CA SER A 94 -9.44 -4.08 2.35
C SER A 94 -8.09 -4.48 1.78
N ILE A 95 -7.99 -4.65 0.45
CA ILE A 95 -6.73 -4.96 -0.22
C ILE A 95 -5.73 -3.82 -0.05
N GLY A 96 -6.17 -2.57 -0.21
CA GLY A 96 -5.32 -1.38 -0.03
C GLY A 96 -4.73 -1.30 1.38
N LEU A 97 -5.53 -1.55 2.41
CA LEU A 97 -5.10 -1.57 3.80
C LEU A 97 -4.12 -2.71 4.11
N LEU A 98 -4.42 -3.93 3.66
CA LEU A 98 -3.54 -5.09 3.89
C LEU A 98 -2.21 -4.93 3.14
N ASN A 99 -2.26 -4.58 1.86
CA ASN A 99 -1.07 -4.43 1.03
C ASN A 99 -0.23 -3.22 1.46
N GLY A 100 -0.87 -2.08 1.70
CA GLY A 100 -0.19 -0.89 2.21
C GLY A 100 0.37 -1.10 3.62
N GLY A 101 -0.37 -1.79 4.50
CA GLY A 101 0.11 -2.17 5.83
C GLY A 101 1.35 -3.07 5.77
N ALA A 102 1.36 -4.06 4.87
CA ALA A 102 2.54 -4.89 4.63
C ALA A 102 3.75 -4.06 4.13
N ALA A 103 3.51 -3.08 3.25
CA ALA A 103 4.54 -2.16 2.78
C ALA A 103 5.10 -1.28 3.92
N VAL A 104 4.25 -0.76 4.81
CA VAL A 104 4.70 0.00 6.00
C VAL A 104 5.58 -0.87 6.90
N ILE A 105 5.15 -2.10 7.21
CA ILE A 105 5.94 -3.05 8.01
C ILE A 105 7.29 -3.32 7.34
N TYR A 106 7.31 -3.54 6.03
CA TYR A 106 8.54 -3.77 5.28
C TYR A 106 9.49 -2.56 5.37
N VAL A 107 8.99 -1.34 5.17
CA VAL A 107 9.81 -0.12 5.27
C VAL A 107 10.36 0.04 6.70
N LEU A 108 9.52 -0.13 7.72
CA LEU A 108 9.95 -0.06 9.12
C LEU A 108 11.03 -1.10 9.42
N TRP A 109 10.87 -2.34 8.93
CA TRP A 109 11.87 -3.38 9.09
C TRP A 109 13.21 -3.04 8.42
N VAL A 110 13.18 -2.51 7.20
CA VAL A 110 14.39 -2.06 6.50
C VAL A 110 15.07 -0.91 7.24
N LEU A 111 14.30 0.05 7.76
CA LEU A 111 14.83 1.17 8.54
C LEU A 111 15.47 0.67 9.84
N MET A 112 14.77 -0.16 10.61
CA MET A 112 15.29 -0.75 11.86
C MET A 112 16.57 -1.55 11.62
N LYS A 113 16.63 -2.32 10.53
CA LYS A 113 17.84 -3.05 10.15
C LYS A 113 19.02 -2.11 9.90
N ARG A 114 18.80 -1.03 9.13
CA ARG A 114 19.85 -0.01 8.88
C ARG A 114 20.29 0.70 10.16
N TYR A 115 19.37 0.98 11.09
CA TYR A 115 19.71 1.57 12.38
C TYR A 115 20.61 0.64 13.19
N ARG A 116 20.28 -0.66 13.28
CA ARG A 116 21.13 -1.65 13.98
C ARG A 116 22.52 -1.80 13.36
N GLU A 117 22.62 -1.79 12.03
CA GLU A 117 23.91 -1.88 11.33
C GLU A 117 24.78 -0.65 11.62
N LYS A 118 24.20 0.55 11.67
CA LYS A 118 24.93 1.78 12.03
C LYS A 118 25.40 1.78 13.48
N ASP A 119 24.55 1.34 14.40
CA ASP A 119 24.87 1.27 15.84
C ASP A 119 26.07 0.36 16.12
N MET A 120 26.13 -0.79 15.44
CA MET A 120 27.27 -1.71 15.52
C MET A 120 28.57 -1.13 14.94
N ASP A 121 28.51 -0.39 13.84
CA ASP A 121 29.69 0.25 13.22
C ASP A 121 30.23 1.40 14.11
N SER A 122 29.35 2.16 14.76
CA SER A 122 29.77 3.17 15.75
C SER A 122 30.46 2.53 16.95
N GLY A 123 29.89 1.46 17.52
CA GLY A 123 30.48 0.78 18.68
C GLY A 123 31.82 0.07 18.38
N GLN A 124 32.12 -0.20 17.11
CA GLN A 124 33.39 -0.78 16.68
C GLN A 124 34.47 0.29 16.40
N ARG A 125 34.08 1.55 16.10
CA ARG A 125 35.02 2.68 15.99
C ARG A 125 35.45 3.26 17.33
N GLU A 126 34.66 3.06 18.38
CA GLU A 126 34.96 3.54 19.73
C GLU A 126 35.79 2.55 20.57
N ARG A 127 36.13 1.38 20.02
CA ARG A 127 37.03 0.38 20.63
C ARG A 127 38.36 0.34 19.90
#